data_AF-F2NG00-F1
#
_entry.id   AF-F2NG00-F1
#
_cell.length_a   1.000
_cell.length_b   1.000
_cell.length_c   1.000
_cell.angle_alpha   90.00
_cell.angle_beta   90.00
_cell.angle_gamma   90.00
#
_symmetry.space_group_name_H-M   'P 1'
#
loop_
_entity.id
_entity.type
_entity.pdbx_description
1 polymer ?
#
loop_
_entity_poly.entity_id
_entity_poly.type
_entity_poly.pdbx_seq_one_letter_code
_entity_poly.pdbx_strand_id
1 'polypeptide(L)'
;MPTVDTLKAYEALTAADMPDRQARALVTIVQELQETRLAEVAGKADIGALKTELKEDIGSLRAEMKEDIASLRAELKEDIVSLRAELKEDIAFLRAEMKALEARHEIKFTALEAKIDRVKFDLLKWFIPLILGQAAFVVTLLKLLK
;
A
#
# COMPACT_ATOMS: atom_id res chain seq x y z
N MET A 1 -9.35 10.65 -55.08
CA MET A 1 -8.89 11.78 -55.90
C MET A 1 -8.91 11.37 -57.36
N PRO A 2 -9.33 12.23 -58.30
CA PRO A 2 -9.33 11.87 -59.72
C PRO A 2 -7.89 11.75 -60.23
N THR A 3 -7.56 10.66 -60.90
CA THR A 3 -6.31 10.48 -61.67
C THR A 3 -6.39 11.27 -62.98
N VAL A 4 -5.27 11.78 -63.48
CA VAL A 4 -5.22 12.42 -64.80
C VAL A 4 -5.54 11.36 -65.85
N ASP A 5 -6.58 11.61 -66.64
CA ASP A 5 -6.92 10.83 -67.81
C ASP A 5 -5.90 11.14 -68.90
N THR A 6 -4.85 10.30 -68.97
CA THR A 6 -3.67 10.52 -69.82
C THR A 6 -4.03 10.56 -71.30
N LEU A 7 -5.06 9.82 -71.72
CA LEU A 7 -5.56 9.81 -73.09
C LEU A 7 -6.23 11.14 -73.43
N LYS A 8 -7.19 11.60 -72.61
CA LYS A 8 -7.84 12.91 -72.83
C LYS A 8 -6.86 14.08 -72.74
N ALA A 9 -5.88 14.01 -71.84
CA ALA A 9 -4.85 15.04 -71.70
C ALA A 9 -3.96 15.10 -72.96
N TYR A 10 -3.58 13.93 -73.50
CA TYR A 10 -2.80 13.84 -74.74
C TYR A 10 -3.61 14.33 -75.96
N GLU A 11 -4.88 13.94 -76.08
CA GLU A 11 -5.79 14.41 -77.13
C GLU A 11 -5.99 15.94 -77.09
N ALA A 12 -6.12 16.53 -75.89
CA ALA A 12 -6.26 17.98 -75.73
C ALA A 12 -4.99 18.75 -76.12
N LEU A 13 -3.81 18.21 -75.82
CA LEU A 13 -2.53 18.83 -76.20
C LEU A 13 -2.28 18.75 -77.71
N THR A 14 -2.60 17.62 -78.33
CA THR A 14 -2.48 17.45 -79.79
C THR A 14 -3.52 18.29 -80.55
N ALA A 15 -4.73 18.47 -80.00
CA ALA A 15 -5.73 19.41 -80.54
C ALA A 15 -5.29 20.89 -80.47
N ALA A 16 -4.29 21.21 -79.65
CA ALA A 16 -3.69 22.54 -79.53
C ALA A 16 -2.42 22.71 -80.39
N ASP A 17 -2.25 21.91 -81.45
CA ASP A 17 -1.08 21.88 -82.35
C ASP A 17 0.27 21.55 -81.68
N MET A 18 0.26 20.94 -80.48
CA MET A 18 1.50 20.47 -79.86
C MET A 18 2.05 19.23 -80.58
N PRO A 19 3.36 19.20 -80.92
CA PRO A 19 4.00 18.03 -81.51
C PRO A 19 3.83 16.76 -80.65
N ASP A 20 3.56 15.61 -81.29
CA ASP A 20 3.30 14.32 -80.63
C ASP A 20 4.31 13.96 -79.53
N ARG A 21 5.62 14.15 -79.82
CA ARG A 21 6.70 13.89 -78.86
C ARG A 21 6.62 14.78 -77.62
N GLN A 22 6.24 16.05 -77.78
CA GLN A 22 6.10 17.00 -76.69
C GLN A 22 4.83 16.73 -75.87
N ALA A 23 3.72 16.41 -76.54
CA ALA A 23 2.46 16.05 -75.89
C ALA A 23 2.63 14.79 -75.00
N ARG A 24 3.29 13.75 -75.51
CA ARG A 24 3.59 12.53 -74.71
C ARG A 24 4.50 12.83 -73.52
N ALA A 25 5.59 13.57 -73.74
CA ALA A 25 6.54 13.90 -72.69
C ALA A 25 5.87 14.70 -71.55
N LEU A 26 5.01 15.67 -71.88
CA LEU A 26 4.28 16.44 -70.87
C LEU A 26 3.27 15.59 -70.10
N VAL A 27 2.53 14.72 -70.79
CA VAL A 27 1.57 13.82 -70.12
C VAL A 27 2.28 12.88 -69.14
N THR A 28 3.43 12.30 -69.55
CA THR A 28 4.24 11.46 -68.66
C THR A 28 4.72 12.23 -67.43
N ILE A 29 5.26 13.44 -67.61
CA ILE A 29 5.72 14.28 -66.48
C ILE A 29 4.56 14.63 -65.54
N VAL A 30 3.40 14.98 -66.08
CA VAL A 30 2.21 15.31 -65.28
C VAL A 30 1.70 14.08 -64.52
N GLN A 31 1.73 12.90 -65.15
CA GLN A 31 1.34 11.65 -64.50
C GLN A 31 2.30 11.30 -63.35
N GLU A 32 3.61 11.33 -63.58
CA GLU A 32 4.63 11.05 -62.55
C GLU A 32 4.56 12.04 -61.37
N LEU A 33 4.37 13.34 -61.65
CA LEU A 33 4.16 14.36 -60.63
C LEU A 33 2.89 14.10 -59.81
N GLN A 34 1.81 13.66 -60.45
CA GLN A 34 0.57 13.35 -59.75
C GLN A 34 0.73 12.12 -58.85
N GLU A 35 1.34 11.04 -59.35
CA GLU A 35 1.58 9.82 -58.57
C GLU A 35 2.47 10.12 -57.34
N THR A 36 3.54 10.91 -57.53
CA THR A 36 4.42 11.35 -56.44
C THR A 36 3.66 12.18 -55.40
N ARG A 37 2.80 13.11 -55.85
CA ARG A 37 1.99 13.96 -54.96
C ARG A 37 0.93 13.16 -54.23
N LEU A 38 0.32 12.16 -54.87
CA LEU A 38 -0.63 11.25 -54.22
C LEU A 38 0.05 10.45 -53.11
N ALA A 39 1.25 9.92 -53.35
CA ALA A 39 2.03 9.21 -52.35
C ALA A 39 2.41 10.13 -51.16
N GLU A 40 2.83 11.37 -51.43
CA GLU A 40 3.16 12.34 -50.38
C GLU A 40 1.92 12.73 -49.53
N VAL A 41 0.77 12.93 -50.18
CA VAL A 41 -0.48 13.26 -49.49
C VAL A 41 -0.96 12.08 -48.64
N ALA A 42 -0.87 10.85 -49.14
CA ALA A 42 -1.19 9.65 -48.38
C ALA A 42 -0.27 9.53 -47.14
N GLY A 43 1.05 9.66 -47.31
CA GLY A 43 1.99 9.61 -46.18
C GLY A 43 1.75 10.70 -45.13
N LYS A 44 1.37 11.91 -45.54
CA LYS A 44 0.99 12.98 -44.59
C LYS A 44 -0.32 12.65 -43.85
N ALA A 45 -1.29 12.04 -44.52
CA ALA A 45 -2.53 11.60 -43.89
C ALA A 45 -2.25 10.51 -42.84
N ASP A 46 -1.41 9.53 -43.16
CA ASP A 46 -1.01 8.45 -42.25
C ASP A 46 -0.28 9.00 -41.01
N ILE A 47 0.66 9.95 -41.20
CA ILE A 47 1.33 10.63 -40.09
C ILE A 47 0.33 11.40 -39.22
N GLY A 48 -0.66 12.04 -39.84
CA GLY A 48 -1.73 12.74 -39.12
C GLY A 48 -2.60 11.79 -38.29
N ALA A 49 -2.94 10.63 -38.83
CA ALA A 49 -3.66 9.58 -38.13
C ALA A 49 -2.85 9.05 -36.93
N LEU A 50 -1.60 8.66 -37.15
CA LEU A 50 -0.70 8.17 -36.09
C LEU A 50 -0.49 9.20 -34.98
N LYS A 51 -0.38 10.48 -35.32
CA LYS A 51 -0.27 11.56 -34.32
C LYS A 51 -1.52 11.69 -33.46
N THR A 52 -2.70 11.44 -34.05
CA THR A 52 -3.98 11.51 -33.35
C THR A 52 -4.12 10.31 -32.42
N GLU A 53 -3.87 9.11 -32.92
CA GLU A 53 -3.85 7.86 -32.14
C GLU A 53 -2.89 7.96 -30.95
N LEU A 54 -1.64 8.37 -31.17
CA LEU A 54 -0.67 8.53 -30.09
C LEU A 54 -1.12 9.57 -29.04
N LYS A 55 -1.83 10.62 -29.45
CA LYS A 55 -2.34 11.63 -28.52
C LYS A 55 -3.49 11.07 -27.68
N GLU A 56 -4.34 10.24 -28.28
CA GLU A 56 -5.42 9.54 -27.60
C GLU A 56 -4.86 8.51 -26.60
N ASP A 57 -3.89 7.69 -27.02
CA ASP A 57 -3.21 6.71 -26.16
C ASP A 57 -2.54 7.37 -24.94
N ILE A 58 -1.79 8.47 -25.17
CA ILE A 58 -1.20 9.25 -24.07
C ILE A 58 -2.29 9.82 -23.15
N GLY A 59 -3.44 10.20 -23.72
CA GLY A 59 -4.60 10.65 -22.95
C GLY A 59 -5.18 9.55 -22.06
N SER A 60 -5.38 8.35 -22.63
CA SER A 60 -5.89 7.17 -21.91
C SER A 60 -4.95 6.77 -20.78
N LEU A 61 -3.66 6.59 -21.09
CA LEU A 61 -2.65 6.22 -20.09
C LEU A 61 -2.55 7.24 -18.94
N ARG A 62 -2.66 8.54 -19.24
CA ARG A 62 -2.70 9.57 -18.19
C ARG A 62 -3.94 9.49 -17.31
N ALA A 63 -5.09 9.11 -17.88
CA ALA A 63 -6.32 8.94 -17.12
C ALA A 63 -6.23 7.70 -16.21
N GLU A 64 -5.81 6.56 -16.77
CA GLU A 64 -5.58 5.31 -16.04
C GLU A 64 -4.60 5.50 -14.88
N MET A 65 -3.43 6.09 -15.13
CA MET A 65 -2.47 6.37 -14.06
C MET A 65 -3.03 7.27 -12.95
N LYS A 66 -3.94 8.19 -13.29
CA LYS A 66 -4.54 9.10 -12.31
C LYS A 66 -5.58 8.38 -11.46
N GLU A 67 -6.31 7.45 -12.05
CA GLU A 67 -7.25 6.56 -11.37
C GLU A 67 -6.50 5.59 -10.44
N ASP A 68 -5.45 4.94 -10.92
CA ASP A 68 -4.61 4.04 -10.11
C ASP A 68 -4.02 4.75 -8.89
N ILE A 69 -3.48 5.97 -9.09
CA ILE A 69 -2.97 6.79 -7.97
C ILE A 69 -4.08 7.16 -6.99
N ALA A 70 -5.31 7.40 -7.46
CA ALA A 70 -6.44 7.68 -6.58
C ALA A 70 -6.88 6.44 -5.79
N SER A 71 -6.92 5.26 -6.42
CA SER A 71 -7.23 3.98 -5.77
C SER A 71 -6.21 3.67 -4.69
N LEU A 72 -4.91 3.68 -5.04
CA LEU A 72 -3.83 3.41 -4.09
C LEU A 72 -3.83 4.37 -2.89
N ARG A 73 -4.18 5.65 -3.11
CA ARG A 73 -4.33 6.61 -2.01
C ARG A 73 -5.53 6.31 -1.11
N ALA A 74 -6.62 5.80 -1.66
CA ALA A 74 -7.79 5.40 -0.90
C ALA A 74 -7.47 4.16 -0.06
N GLU A 75 -6.87 3.14 -0.67
CA GLU A 75 -6.41 1.91 0.00
C GLU A 75 -5.45 2.23 1.15
N LEU A 76 -4.39 3.01 0.90
CA LEU A 76 -3.45 3.43 1.95
C LEU A 76 -4.12 4.17 3.10
N LYS A 77 -5.16 4.96 2.83
CA LYS A 77 -5.90 5.68 3.87
C LYS A 77 -6.74 4.73 4.71
N GLU A 78 -7.36 3.72 4.08
CA GLU A 78 -8.12 2.67 4.76
C GLU A 78 -7.19 1.82 5.65
N ASP A 79 -6.05 1.38 5.13
CA ASP A 79 -5.04 0.62 5.88
C ASP A 79 -4.55 1.39 7.11
N ILE A 80 -4.27 2.69 6.97
CA ILE A 80 -3.86 3.54 8.10
C ILE A 80 -4.97 3.63 9.16
N VAL A 81 -6.25 3.65 8.76
CA VAL A 81 -7.37 3.67 9.70
C VAL A 81 -7.51 2.32 10.40
N SER A 82 -7.39 1.20 9.68
CA SER A 82 -7.43 -0.15 10.25
C SER A 82 -6.32 -0.35 11.28
N LEU A 83 -5.06 -0.08 10.89
CA LEU A 83 -3.91 -0.23 11.78
C LEU A 83 -4.00 0.66 13.03
N ARG A 84 -4.58 1.86 12.90
CA ARG A 84 -4.83 2.73 14.07
C ARG A 84 -5.93 2.18 14.98
N ALA A 85 -6.91 1.47 14.45
CA ALA A 85 -7.95 0.83 15.24
C ALA A 85 -7.39 -0.39 15.98
N GLU A 86 -6.67 -1.26 15.27
CA GLU A 86 -5.97 -2.43 15.82
C GLU A 86 -5.03 -2.02 16.96
N LEU A 87 -4.17 -1.02 16.74
CA LEU A 87 -3.24 -0.55 17.77
C LEU A 87 -3.96 0.01 19.01
N LYS A 88 -5.13 0.65 18.83
CA LYS A 88 -5.93 1.12 19.98
C LYS A 88 -6.52 -0.04 20.77
N GLU A 89 -6.97 -1.09 20.08
CA GLU A 89 -7.47 -2.30 20.71
C GLU A 89 -6.37 -3.02 21.48
N ASP A 90 -5.18 -3.20 20.88
CA ASP A 90 -4.02 -3.79 21.55
C ASP A 90 -3.61 -3.00 22.79
N ILE A 91 -3.57 -1.67 22.72
CA ILE A 91 -3.28 -0.82 23.88
C ILE A 91 -4.35 -0.99 24.98
N ALA A 92 -5.62 -1.09 24.61
CA ALA A 92 -6.71 -1.30 25.57
C ALA A 92 -6.61 -2.68 26.22
N PHE A 93 -6.31 -3.71 25.44
CA PHE A 93 -6.08 -5.08 25.89
C PHE A 93 -4.91 -5.16 26.87
N LEU A 94 -3.74 -4.63 26.51
CA LEU A 94 -2.55 -4.60 27.37
C LEU A 94 -2.79 -3.83 28.68
N ARG A 95 -3.56 -2.73 28.64
CA ARG A 95 -3.96 -2.00 29.86
C ARG A 95 -4.86 -2.85 30.75
N ALA A 96 -5.76 -3.65 30.18
CA ALA A 96 -6.61 -4.55 30.94
C ALA A 96 -5.78 -5.69 31.57
N GLU A 97 -4.85 -6.28 30.82
CA GLU A 97 -3.93 -7.30 31.34
C GLU A 97 -3.06 -6.76 32.49
N MET A 98 -2.51 -5.56 32.34
CA MET A 98 -1.74 -4.89 33.40
C MET A 98 -2.55 -4.73 34.68
N LYS A 99 -3.78 -4.21 34.60
CA LYS A 99 -4.67 -4.08 35.76
C LYS A 99 -4.99 -5.43 36.39
N ALA A 100 -5.23 -6.46 35.57
CA ALA A 100 -5.48 -7.81 36.07
C ALA A 100 -4.25 -8.38 36.78
N LEU A 101 -3.05 -8.10 36.29
CA LEU A 101 -1.80 -8.52 36.92
C LEU A 101 -1.56 -7.80 38.25
N GLU A 102 -1.78 -6.48 38.30
CA GLU A 102 -1.72 -5.67 39.52
C GLU A 102 -2.68 -6.21 40.60
N ALA A 103 -3.94 -6.48 40.23
CA ALA A 103 -4.92 -7.08 41.15
C ALA A 103 -4.49 -8.47 41.64
N ARG A 104 -3.94 -9.31 40.76
CA ARG A 104 -3.38 -10.62 41.16
C ARG A 104 -2.21 -10.48 42.14
N HIS A 105 -1.37 -9.46 41.96
CA HIS A 105 -0.25 -9.19 42.87
C HIS A 105 -0.74 -8.72 44.24
N GLU A 106 -1.73 -7.85 44.29
CA GLU A 106 -2.35 -7.40 45.54
C GLU A 106 -2.98 -8.56 46.33
N ILE A 107 -3.68 -9.46 45.65
CA ILE A 107 -4.23 -10.69 46.25
C ILE A 107 -3.09 -11.59 46.80
N LYS A 108 -2.01 -11.77 46.03
CA LYS A 108 -0.87 -12.57 46.50
C LYS A 108 -0.17 -11.94 47.70
N PHE A 109 -0.07 -10.61 47.74
CA PHE A 109 0.55 -9.87 48.83
C PHE A 109 -0.26 -10.00 50.13
N THR A 110 -1.56 -9.73 50.08
CA THR A 110 -2.48 -9.92 51.22
C THR A 110 -2.51 -11.36 51.71
N ALA A 111 -2.48 -12.35 50.79
CA ALA A 111 -2.36 -13.75 51.16
C ALA A 111 -1.03 -14.09 51.85
N LEU A 112 0.06 -13.41 51.48
CA LEU A 112 1.37 -13.58 52.09
C LEU A 112 1.42 -12.97 53.49
N GLU A 113 0.85 -11.78 53.69
CA GLU A 113 0.69 -11.14 55.00
C GLU A 113 -0.09 -12.06 55.96
N ALA A 114 -1.21 -12.63 55.52
CA ALA A 114 -1.99 -13.56 56.32
C ALA A 114 -1.21 -14.84 56.69
N LYS A 115 -0.34 -15.33 55.80
CA LYS A 115 0.55 -16.46 56.11
C LYS A 115 1.61 -16.08 57.15
N ILE A 116 2.18 -14.88 57.04
CA ILE A 116 3.15 -14.38 58.01
C ILE A 116 2.50 -14.27 59.40
N ASP A 117 1.30 -13.72 59.49
CA ASP A 117 0.60 -13.60 60.78
C ASP A 117 0.25 -14.95 61.39
N ARG A 118 -0.14 -15.92 60.55
CA ARG A 118 -0.35 -17.29 61.01
C ARG A 118 0.94 -17.91 61.58
N VAL A 119 2.05 -17.76 60.88
CA VAL A 119 3.36 -18.27 61.35
C VAL A 119 3.77 -17.58 62.65
N LYS A 120 3.60 -16.25 62.76
CA LYS A 120 3.87 -15.51 64.01
C LYS A 120 3.01 -16.01 65.17
N PHE A 121 1.72 -16.23 64.93
CA PHE A 121 0.81 -16.76 65.94
C PHE A 121 1.20 -18.18 66.37
N ASP A 122 1.52 -19.06 65.42
CA ASP A 122 1.97 -20.42 65.70
C ASP A 122 3.26 -20.41 66.51
N LEU A 123 4.21 -19.52 66.17
CA LEU A 123 5.43 -19.33 66.94
C LEU A 123 5.10 -18.91 68.39
N LEU A 124 4.28 -17.88 68.59
CA LEU A 124 3.93 -17.40 69.92
C LEU A 124 3.23 -18.49 70.76
N LYS A 125 2.29 -19.21 70.14
CA LYS A 125 1.53 -20.31 70.75
C LYS A 125 2.45 -21.41 71.29
N TRP A 126 3.49 -21.78 70.54
CA TRP A 126 4.42 -22.83 70.96
C TRP A 126 5.55 -22.32 71.88
N PHE A 127 6.03 -21.10 71.68
CA PHE A 127 7.14 -20.54 72.46
C PHE A 127 6.75 -20.11 73.88
N ILE A 128 5.53 -19.59 74.10
CA ILE A 128 5.10 -19.13 75.44
C ILE A 128 5.14 -20.29 76.47
N PRO A 129 4.49 -21.44 76.25
CA PRO A 129 4.54 -22.55 77.18
C PRO A 129 5.95 -23.11 77.36
N LEU A 130 6.76 -23.11 76.30
CA LEU A 130 8.14 -23.58 76.34
C LEU A 130 9.00 -22.73 77.30
N ILE A 131 8.92 -21.40 77.19
CA ILE A 131 9.67 -20.48 78.06
C ILE A 131 9.20 -20.60 79.51
N LEU A 132 7.88 -20.65 79.74
CA LEU A 132 7.32 -20.82 81.08
C LEU A 132 7.76 -22.16 81.72
N GLY A 133 7.78 -23.23 80.92
CA GLY A 133 8.29 -24.53 81.34
C GLY A 133 9.78 -24.51 81.69
N GLN A 134 10.61 -23.87 80.86
CA GLN A 134 12.04 -23.69 81.15
C GLN A 134 12.29 -22.88 82.42
N ALA A 135 11.55 -21.79 82.64
CA ALA A 135 11.67 -20.98 83.85
C ALA A 135 11.33 -21.79 85.13
N ALA A 136 10.23 -22.55 85.09
CA ALA A 136 9.85 -23.43 86.21
C ALA A 136 10.94 -24.50 86.48
N PHE A 137 11.47 -25.10 85.42
CA PHE A 137 12.53 -26.11 85.51
C PHE A 137 13.82 -25.55 86.15
N VAL A 138 14.27 -24.36 85.75
CA VAL A 138 15.45 -23.69 86.35
C VAL A 138 15.23 -23.41 87.83
N VAL A 139 14.05 -22.94 88.23
CA VAL A 139 13.73 -22.71 89.65
C VAL A 139 13.78 -24.00 90.45
N THR A 140 13.26 -25.11 89.90
CA THR A 140 13.34 -26.41 90.58
C THR A 140 14.77 -26.91 90.72
N LEU A 141 15.63 -26.73 89.70
CA LEU A 141 17.04 -27.09 89.77
C LEU A 141 17.81 -26.27 90.81
N LEU A 142 17.56 -24.95 90.90
CA LEU A 142 18.21 -24.08 91.88
C LEU A 142 17.86 -24.46 93.33
N LYS A 143 16.65 -24.97 93.58
CA LYS A 143 16.24 -25.48 94.89
C LYS A 143 16.92 -26.80 95.26
N LEU A 144 17.35 -27.58 94.26
CA LEU A 144 17.98 -28.89 94.48
C LEU A 144 19.50 -28.77 94.72
N LEU A 145 20.10 -27.66 94.28
CA LEU A 145 21.54 -27.37 94.39
C LEU A 145 21.92 -26.55 95.65
N LYS A 146 20.94 -26.12 96.46
CA LYS A 146 21.14 -25.47 97.76
C LYS A 146 20.78 -26.44 98.88
#